data_AF-L1IYA6-F1
#
_entry.id   AF-L1IYA6-F1
#
_cell.length_a   1.000
_cell.length_b   1.000
_cell.length_c   1.000
_cell.angle_alpha   90.00
_cell.angle_beta   90.00
_cell.angle_gamma   90.00
#
_symmetry.space_group_name_H-M   'P 1'
#
loop_
_entity.id
_entity.type
_entity.pdbx_description
1 polymer ?
#
loop_
_entity_poly.entity_id
_entity_poly.type
_entity_poly.pdbx_seq_one_letter_code
_entity_poly.pdbx_strand_id
1 'polypeptide(L)'
;MSGRPPSYGEAKRMPAAGGRVYEQYVPDDASRVVRRACEHSECPVCYEEMWKAASGVFVNPSGKRTCPHFFHLSCARQVGEQSRGGKHCPLCRAQFQSVVEVPAVDRDPDAWFSLVDLNGDQSLSKAEIRAVLLAQLRVDPVMLDEQLGSYFRQWDFDRNQLITKDEFLNPSQGLLAFVRENVRRQKEEAIPDIRRDKLAWFEYFDEDKTSSLEFEEVVRGLSKTFGMGSNVEKIQNLRENLRVIWGVFDNDGNSSIDKIEFLRPSDGLADTVVATLTHS
;
A
#
# COMPACT_ATOMS: atom_id res chain seq x y z
N MET A 1 -25.49 -21.96 -65.07
CA MET A 1 -24.60 -21.99 -63.88
C MET A 1 -23.75 -20.73 -63.91
N SER A 2 -24.24 -19.68 -63.24
CA SER A 2 -23.72 -18.31 -63.30
C SER A 2 -23.40 -17.86 -61.87
N GLY A 3 -22.14 -18.01 -61.46
CA GLY A 3 -21.63 -17.54 -60.17
C GLY A 3 -20.89 -16.21 -60.36
N ARG A 4 -21.51 -15.12 -59.90
CA ARG A 4 -20.84 -13.82 -59.70
C ARG A 4 -19.81 -13.92 -58.56
N PRO A 5 -18.67 -13.24 -58.65
CA PRO A 5 -17.79 -13.01 -57.50
C PRO A 5 -18.42 -11.95 -56.57
N PRO A 6 -18.40 -12.10 -55.23
CA PRO A 6 -18.79 -11.03 -54.34
C PRO A 6 -17.71 -9.94 -54.28
N SER A 7 -18.20 -8.70 -54.27
CA SER A 7 -17.46 -7.45 -54.22
C SER A 7 -16.78 -7.18 -52.87
N TYR A 8 -15.73 -6.36 -52.93
CA TYR A 8 -15.09 -5.68 -51.81
C TYR A 8 -16.09 -4.97 -50.89
N GLY A 9 -15.84 -5.01 -49.58
CA GLY A 9 -16.60 -4.26 -48.58
C GLY A 9 -15.89 -4.19 -47.24
N GLU A 10 -15.34 -3.00 -46.97
CA GLU A 10 -15.06 -2.42 -45.65
C GLU A 10 -13.88 -2.96 -44.83
N ALA A 11 -12.78 -2.20 -44.92
CA ALA A 11 -11.79 -2.09 -43.86
C ALA A 11 -12.51 -1.82 -42.52
N LYS A 12 -12.48 -2.80 -41.61
CA LYS A 12 -12.89 -2.57 -40.22
C LYS A 12 -11.96 -1.51 -39.63
N ARG A 13 -12.56 -0.35 -39.33
CA ARG A 13 -11.96 0.74 -38.58
C ARG A 13 -11.26 0.18 -37.34
N MET A 14 -10.02 0.61 -37.15
CA MET A 14 -9.30 0.42 -35.90
C MET A 14 -10.18 0.98 -34.76
N PRO A 15 -10.42 0.23 -33.68
CA PRO A 15 -10.99 0.83 -32.48
C PRO A 15 -9.99 1.87 -31.96
N ALA A 16 -10.52 3.04 -31.60
CA ALA A 16 -9.76 4.14 -31.05
C ALA A 16 -8.91 3.66 -29.85
N ALA A 17 -7.66 4.10 -29.82
CA ALA A 17 -6.77 3.96 -28.67
C ALA A 17 -7.38 4.71 -27.48
N GLY A 18 -8.20 4.01 -26.70
CA GLY A 18 -8.88 4.53 -25.51
C GLY A 18 -9.46 3.43 -24.62
N GLY A 19 -9.09 2.16 -24.87
CA GLY A 19 -9.43 1.04 -23.99
C GLY A 19 -8.50 1.05 -22.79
N ARG A 20 -9.06 1.14 -21.58
CA ARG A 20 -8.31 1.03 -20.34
C ARG A 20 -7.63 -0.35 -20.31
N VAL A 21 -6.35 -0.39 -19.96
CA VAL A 21 -5.49 -1.60 -19.87
C VAL A 21 -6.11 -2.72 -19.00
N TYR A 22 -7.09 -2.35 -18.17
CA TYR A 22 -7.85 -3.19 -17.24
C TYR A 22 -8.70 -4.31 -17.88
N GLU A 23 -8.99 -4.24 -19.19
CA GLU A 23 -9.96 -5.14 -19.81
C GLU A 23 -9.36 -6.50 -20.23
N GLN A 24 -8.03 -6.65 -20.23
CA GLN A 24 -7.37 -7.85 -20.77
C GLN A 24 -7.16 -9.00 -19.77
N TYR A 25 -7.32 -8.77 -18.47
CA TYR A 25 -6.98 -9.77 -17.43
C TYR A 25 -8.02 -9.97 -16.33
N VAL A 26 -9.15 -9.28 -16.42
CA VAL A 26 -10.31 -9.59 -15.59
C VAL A 26 -11.12 -10.63 -16.38
N PRO A 27 -11.11 -11.93 -16.01
CA PRO A 27 -11.99 -12.88 -16.69
C PRO A 27 -13.43 -12.35 -16.62
N ASP A 28 -14.21 -12.56 -17.67
CA ASP A 28 -15.58 -12.01 -17.80
C ASP A 28 -16.50 -12.37 -16.61
N ASP A 29 -16.11 -13.36 -15.79
CA ASP A 29 -16.80 -13.81 -14.58
C ASP A 29 -16.37 -13.11 -13.27
N ALA A 30 -15.35 -12.24 -13.30
CA ALA A 30 -14.90 -11.55 -12.11
C ALA A 30 -15.97 -10.54 -11.66
N SER A 31 -16.46 -10.71 -10.43
CA SER A 31 -17.53 -9.87 -9.89
C SER A 31 -17.17 -8.38 -9.93
N ARG A 32 -18.17 -7.50 -10.03
CA ARG A 32 -18.00 -6.01 -9.99
C ARG A 32 -17.18 -5.52 -8.77
N VAL A 33 -17.11 -6.32 -7.70
CA VAL A 33 -16.32 -6.08 -6.49
C VAL A 33 -14.81 -6.20 -6.76
N VAL A 34 -14.40 -7.12 -7.64
CA VAL A 34 -12.98 -7.34 -8.03
C VAL A 34 -12.42 -6.12 -8.75
N ARG A 35 -13.21 -5.55 -9.68
CA ARG A 35 -12.81 -4.34 -10.43
C ARG A 35 -12.59 -3.16 -9.48
N ARG A 36 -13.52 -2.92 -8.54
CA ARG A 36 -13.42 -1.81 -7.58
C ARG A 36 -12.28 -1.93 -6.57
N ALA A 37 -12.03 -3.12 -6.01
CA ALA A 37 -10.94 -3.28 -5.04
C ALA A 37 -9.55 -3.09 -5.69
N CYS A 38 -9.37 -3.53 -6.94
CA CYS A 38 -8.14 -3.29 -7.71
C CYS A 38 -8.02 -1.84 -8.19
N GLU A 39 -9.13 -1.13 -8.39
CA GLU A 39 -9.19 0.30 -8.72
C GLU A 39 -8.79 1.20 -7.54
N HIS A 40 -8.83 0.70 -6.29
CA HIS A 40 -8.56 1.48 -5.08
C HIS A 40 -7.37 1.00 -4.23
N SER A 41 -6.62 -0.03 -4.66
CA SER A 41 -5.55 -0.64 -3.85
C SER A 41 -6.03 -1.15 -2.48
N GLU A 42 -7.23 -1.74 -2.43
CA GLU A 42 -7.85 -2.19 -1.19
C GLU A 42 -7.88 -3.72 -1.07
N CYS A 43 -7.87 -4.21 0.17
CA CYS A 43 -8.08 -5.61 0.47
C CYS A 43 -9.52 -6.00 0.09
N PRO A 44 -9.73 -6.99 -0.80
CA PRO A 44 -11.07 -7.37 -1.26
C PRO A 44 -12.00 -7.97 -0.19
N VAL A 45 -11.47 -8.26 1.00
CA VAL A 45 -12.19 -8.89 2.11
C VAL A 45 -12.61 -7.86 3.16
N CYS A 46 -11.74 -6.91 3.49
CA CYS A 46 -11.99 -5.92 4.54
C CYS A 46 -12.10 -4.48 4.05
N TYR A 47 -11.82 -4.22 2.76
CA TYR A 47 -11.88 -2.91 2.10
C TYR A 47 -10.93 -1.84 2.67
N GLU A 48 -9.93 -2.25 3.44
CA GLU A 48 -8.84 -1.38 3.91
C GLU A 48 -7.70 -1.35 2.90
N GLU A 49 -6.94 -0.25 2.86
CA GLU A 49 -5.80 -0.08 1.94
C GLU A 49 -4.73 -1.16 2.16
N MET A 50 -4.31 -1.80 1.08
CA MET A 50 -3.45 -2.99 1.10
C MET A 50 -2.10 -2.79 1.78
N TRP A 51 -1.53 -1.58 1.66
CA TRP A 51 -0.19 -1.26 2.18
C TRP A 51 -0.15 -1.11 3.71
N LYS A 52 -1.31 -1.03 4.39
CA LYS A 52 -1.39 -0.80 5.85
C LYS A 52 -1.05 -2.03 6.69
N ALA A 53 -1.11 -3.24 6.12
CA ALA A 53 -0.79 -4.46 6.84
C ALA A 53 -0.07 -5.48 5.94
N ALA A 54 0.47 -6.54 6.55
CA ALA A 54 1.17 -7.59 5.82
C ALA A 54 0.28 -8.20 4.73
N SER A 55 0.80 -8.27 3.51
CA SER A 55 0.08 -8.87 2.38
C SER A 55 0.21 -10.40 2.40
N GLY A 56 -0.85 -11.10 2.04
CA GLY A 56 -0.91 -12.54 1.88
C GLY A 56 -1.41 -12.94 0.50
N VAL A 57 -0.91 -14.08 0.02
CA VAL A 57 -1.30 -14.69 -1.25
C VAL A 57 -1.68 -16.15 -1.05
N PHE A 58 -2.47 -16.67 -1.99
CA PHE A 58 -2.86 -18.08 -2.02
C PHE A 58 -1.87 -18.89 -2.85
N VAL A 59 -1.44 -20.04 -2.32
CA VAL A 59 -0.46 -20.91 -2.97
C VAL A 59 -0.94 -22.36 -3.09
N ASN A 60 -0.42 -23.06 -4.10
CA ASN A 60 -0.63 -24.49 -4.32
C ASN A 60 0.30 -25.33 -3.41
N PRO A 61 0.23 -26.68 -3.46
CA PRO A 61 1.10 -27.54 -2.65
C PRO A 61 2.61 -27.37 -2.89
N SER A 62 3.01 -26.85 -4.06
CA SER A 62 4.41 -26.53 -4.39
C SER A 62 4.88 -25.17 -3.88
N GLY A 63 4.00 -24.41 -3.20
CA GLY A 63 4.30 -23.06 -2.71
C GLY A 63 4.20 -21.96 -3.77
N LYS A 64 3.85 -22.29 -5.03
CA LYS A 64 3.60 -21.30 -6.08
C LYS A 64 2.22 -20.67 -5.95
N ARG A 65 2.11 -19.38 -6.27
CA ARG A 65 0.82 -18.67 -6.27
C ARG A 65 -0.17 -19.31 -7.24
N THR A 66 -1.45 -19.26 -6.86
CA THR A 66 -2.52 -19.82 -7.70
C THR A 66 -3.30 -18.77 -8.48
N CYS A 67 -3.17 -17.49 -8.11
CA CYS A 67 -3.86 -16.39 -8.76
C CYS A 67 -3.13 -15.04 -8.53
N PRO A 68 -3.47 -13.98 -9.31
CA PRO A 68 -2.82 -12.68 -9.20
C PRO A 68 -3.26 -11.83 -8.00
N HIS A 69 -4.23 -12.31 -7.21
CA HIS A 69 -4.83 -11.51 -6.14
C HIS A 69 -3.99 -11.48 -4.87
N PHE A 70 -3.95 -10.30 -4.26
CA PHE A 70 -3.37 -10.05 -2.94
C PHE A 70 -4.47 -9.69 -1.95
N PHE A 71 -4.24 -10.01 -0.68
CA PHE A 71 -5.13 -9.71 0.43
C PHE A 71 -4.29 -9.29 1.63
N HIS A 72 -4.90 -8.73 2.68
CA HIS A 72 -4.25 -8.78 3.99
C HIS A 72 -4.06 -10.23 4.44
N LEU A 73 -2.91 -10.53 5.06
CA LEU A 73 -2.54 -11.87 5.49
C LEU A 73 -3.58 -12.49 6.44
N SER A 74 -4.10 -11.70 7.38
CA SER A 74 -5.17 -12.11 8.30
C SER A 74 -6.45 -12.47 7.54
N CYS A 75 -6.86 -11.64 6.58
CA CYS A 75 -8.03 -11.88 5.73
C CYS A 75 -7.88 -13.14 4.87
N ALA A 76 -6.72 -13.36 4.24
CA ALA A 76 -6.47 -14.56 3.46
C ALA A 76 -6.54 -15.83 4.31
N ARG A 77 -5.98 -15.80 5.54
CA ARG A 77 -6.08 -16.93 6.49
C ARG A 77 -7.53 -17.22 6.87
N GLN A 78 -8.30 -16.19 7.18
CA GLN A 78 -9.73 -16.32 7.50
C GLN A 78 -10.52 -16.96 6.35
N VAL A 79 -10.27 -16.54 5.10
CA VAL A 79 -10.87 -17.16 3.90
C VAL A 79 -10.54 -18.66 3.83
N GLY A 80 -9.28 -19.02 4.10
CA GLY A 80 -8.84 -20.41 4.11
C GLY A 80 -9.48 -21.27 5.20
N GLU A 81 -9.74 -20.70 6.38
CA GLU A 81 -10.35 -21.38 7.53
C GLU A 81 -11.86 -21.57 7.38
N GLN A 82 -12.55 -20.61 6.77
CA GLN A 82 -14.01 -20.63 6.60
C GLN A 82 -14.48 -21.51 5.42
N SER A 83 -13.55 -21.98 4.59
CA SER A 83 -13.85 -22.74 3.37
C SER A 83 -14.25 -24.20 3.65
N ARG A 84 -15.55 -24.46 3.85
CA ARG A 84 -16.11 -25.81 4.13
C ARG A 84 -16.14 -26.76 2.91
N GLY A 85 -16.01 -26.25 1.69
CA GLY A 85 -16.12 -27.01 0.43
C GLY A 85 -14.82 -27.04 -0.39
N GLY A 86 -13.68 -26.86 0.27
CA GLY A 86 -12.37 -26.67 -0.37
C GLY A 86 -12.01 -25.19 -0.48
N LYS A 87 -10.71 -24.91 -0.41
CA LYS A 87 -10.12 -23.58 -0.37
C LYS A 87 -10.06 -22.98 -1.78
N HIS A 88 -10.86 -21.93 -2.01
CA HIS A 88 -10.93 -21.23 -3.31
C HIS A 88 -10.82 -19.73 -3.11
N CYS A 89 -10.08 -19.06 -4.01
CA CYS A 89 -9.96 -17.61 -4.00
C CYS A 89 -11.36 -16.97 -4.16
N PRO A 90 -11.76 -16.00 -3.33
CA PRO A 90 -13.11 -15.42 -3.39
C PRO A 90 -13.35 -14.58 -4.67
N LEU A 91 -12.27 -14.15 -5.33
CA LEU A 91 -12.33 -13.30 -6.53
C LEU A 91 -12.41 -14.06 -7.85
N CYS A 92 -11.60 -15.12 -8.02
CA CYS A 92 -11.49 -15.88 -9.27
C CYS A 92 -11.74 -17.38 -9.11
N ARG A 93 -12.09 -17.83 -7.89
CA ARG A 93 -12.35 -19.23 -7.55
C ARG A 93 -11.18 -20.19 -7.81
N ALA A 94 -9.98 -19.69 -8.08
CA ALA A 94 -8.78 -20.52 -8.17
C ALA A 94 -8.60 -21.32 -6.87
N GLN A 95 -8.42 -22.63 -7.00
CA GLN A 95 -8.19 -23.50 -5.86
C GLN A 95 -6.81 -23.21 -5.25
N PHE A 96 -6.70 -23.29 -3.93
CA PHE A 96 -5.44 -23.12 -3.22
C PHE A 96 -5.30 -24.09 -2.05
N GLN A 97 -4.07 -24.30 -1.58
CA GLN A 97 -3.79 -25.21 -0.46
C GLN A 97 -3.54 -24.44 0.84
N SER A 98 -2.75 -23.37 0.75
CA SER A 98 -2.32 -22.59 1.91
C SER A 98 -2.20 -21.10 1.59
N VAL A 99 -1.95 -20.31 2.63
CA VAL A 99 -1.75 -18.87 2.57
C VAL A 99 -0.32 -18.60 2.97
N VAL A 100 0.38 -17.80 2.18
CA VAL A 100 1.77 -17.39 2.43
C VAL A 100 1.81 -15.87 2.52
N GLU A 101 2.57 -15.35 3.48
CA GLU A 101 2.89 -13.93 3.59
C GLU A 101 3.86 -13.54 2.48
N VAL A 102 3.61 -12.40 1.84
CA VAL A 102 4.53 -11.86 0.82
C VAL A 102 5.83 -11.45 1.52
N PRO A 103 7.00 -12.01 1.14
CA PRO A 103 8.27 -11.68 1.77
C PRO A 103 8.54 -10.17 1.75
N ALA A 104 9.30 -9.70 2.73
CA ALA A 104 9.81 -8.35 2.68
C ALA A 104 11.01 -8.31 1.71
N VAL A 105 10.93 -7.47 0.68
CA VAL A 105 11.93 -7.42 -0.42
C VAL A 105 13.35 -7.05 0.06
N ASP A 106 13.45 -6.39 1.21
CA ASP A 106 14.70 -6.03 1.88
C ASP A 106 15.36 -7.23 2.56
N ARG A 107 14.57 -8.16 3.09
CA ARG A 107 15.04 -9.36 3.80
C ARG A 107 15.31 -10.53 2.87
N ASP A 108 14.41 -10.77 1.93
CA ASP A 108 14.48 -11.92 1.03
C ASP A 108 14.03 -11.54 -0.40
N PRO A 109 14.91 -10.89 -1.18
CA PRO A 109 14.62 -10.47 -2.55
C PRO A 109 14.45 -11.67 -3.50
N ASP A 110 14.98 -12.84 -3.15
CA ASP A 110 14.85 -14.06 -3.93
C ASP A 110 13.47 -14.68 -3.79
N ALA A 111 13.02 -14.92 -2.56
CA ALA A 111 11.67 -15.37 -2.30
C ALA A 111 10.63 -14.36 -2.77
N TRP A 112 10.89 -13.05 -2.63
CA TRP A 112 10.01 -12.01 -3.17
C TRP A 112 9.83 -12.15 -4.68
N PHE A 113 10.95 -12.22 -5.43
CA PHE A 113 10.91 -12.35 -6.89
C PHE A 113 10.17 -13.62 -7.32
N SER A 114 10.53 -14.77 -6.74
CA SER A 114 9.90 -16.06 -7.06
C SER A 114 8.43 -16.12 -6.69
N LEU A 115 7.98 -15.34 -5.69
CA LEU A 115 6.56 -15.25 -5.35
C LEU A 115 5.82 -14.30 -6.29
N VAL A 116 6.44 -13.23 -6.77
CA VAL A 116 5.80 -12.27 -7.69
C VAL A 116 5.65 -12.86 -9.09
N ASP A 117 6.61 -13.67 -9.53
CA ASP A 117 6.59 -14.50 -10.74
C ASP A 117 5.46 -15.55 -10.65
N LEU A 118 4.27 -15.18 -11.13
CA LEU A 118 3.04 -15.97 -11.00
C LEU A 118 3.04 -17.13 -11.99
N ASN A 119 3.54 -16.91 -13.21
CA ASN A 119 3.57 -17.93 -14.25
C ASN A 119 4.80 -18.86 -14.13
N GLY A 120 5.82 -18.47 -13.36
CA GLY A 120 7.03 -19.25 -13.11
C GLY A 120 8.01 -19.24 -14.26
N ASP A 121 7.98 -18.21 -15.13
CA ASP A 121 8.87 -18.08 -16.29
C ASP A 121 10.25 -17.48 -15.96
N GLN A 122 10.51 -17.25 -14.66
CA GLN A 122 11.74 -16.67 -14.12
C GLN A 122 11.97 -15.21 -14.51
N SER A 123 10.92 -14.55 -14.98
CA SER A 123 10.90 -13.12 -15.31
C SER A 123 9.64 -12.48 -14.74
N LEU A 124 9.65 -11.15 -14.58
CA LEU A 124 8.48 -10.41 -14.10
C LEU A 124 7.88 -9.57 -15.22
N SER A 125 6.63 -9.83 -15.53
CA SER A 125 5.83 -9.00 -16.41
C SER A 125 5.38 -7.69 -15.73
N LYS A 126 4.98 -6.71 -16.53
CA LYS A 126 4.36 -5.46 -16.02
C LYS A 126 3.16 -5.73 -15.11
N ALA A 127 2.35 -6.73 -15.44
CA ALA A 127 1.15 -7.07 -14.69
C ALA A 127 1.49 -7.62 -13.29
N GLU A 128 2.50 -8.48 -13.20
CA GLU A 128 2.97 -9.05 -11.92
C GLU A 128 3.57 -7.98 -11.03
N ILE A 129 4.41 -7.10 -11.59
CA ILE A 129 4.99 -5.97 -10.85
C ILE A 129 3.89 -5.03 -10.37
N ARG A 130 2.97 -4.63 -11.25
CA ARG A 130 1.85 -3.75 -10.88
C ARG A 130 1.07 -4.30 -9.69
N ALA A 131 0.72 -5.59 -9.74
CA ALA A 131 -0.10 -6.23 -8.73
C ALA A 131 0.57 -6.20 -7.34
N VAL A 132 1.88 -6.45 -7.27
CA VAL A 132 2.60 -6.41 -6.00
C VAL A 132 2.88 -4.98 -5.52
N LEU A 133 3.14 -4.02 -6.42
CA LEU A 133 3.35 -2.62 -6.04
C LEU A 133 2.10 -2.02 -5.40
N LEU A 134 0.91 -2.25 -5.97
CA LEU A 134 -0.36 -1.80 -5.37
C LEU A 134 -0.65 -2.49 -4.03
N ALA A 135 -0.14 -3.70 -3.83
CA ALA A 135 -0.33 -4.44 -2.59
C ALA A 135 0.61 -3.98 -1.46
N GLN A 136 1.84 -3.59 -1.78
CA GLN A 136 2.88 -3.31 -0.78
C GLN A 136 3.21 -1.82 -0.61
N LEU A 137 2.83 -0.96 -1.55
CA LEU A 137 3.16 0.45 -1.53
C LEU A 137 1.89 1.32 -1.47
N ARG A 138 1.94 2.38 -0.65
CA ARG A 138 1.07 3.55 -0.73
C ARG A 138 1.28 4.28 -2.06
N VAL A 139 0.57 3.85 -3.10
CA VAL A 139 0.60 4.46 -4.44
C VAL A 139 -0.83 4.57 -4.96
N ASP A 140 -1.12 5.69 -5.61
CA ASP A 140 -2.37 5.86 -6.35
C ASP A 140 -2.40 4.94 -7.59
N PRO A 141 -3.44 4.11 -7.78
CA PRO A 141 -3.53 3.16 -8.90
C PRO A 141 -3.44 3.82 -10.28
N VAL A 142 -4.06 4.99 -10.44
CA VAL A 142 -4.10 5.72 -11.72
C VAL A 142 -2.73 6.28 -12.03
N MET A 143 -2.08 6.92 -11.05
CA MET A 143 -0.72 7.42 -11.22
C MET A 143 0.28 6.30 -11.46
N LEU A 144 0.12 5.14 -10.79
CA LEU A 144 0.98 4.00 -11.05
C LEU A 144 0.84 3.55 -12.50
N ASP A 145 -0.38 3.45 -13.04
CA ASP A 145 -0.59 3.01 -14.42
C ASP A 145 0.00 3.97 -15.46
N GLU A 146 -0.13 5.28 -15.21
CA GLU A 146 0.44 6.31 -16.08
C GLU A 146 1.97 6.27 -16.08
N GLN A 147 2.60 6.01 -14.92
CA GLN A 147 4.05 6.07 -14.76
C GLN A 147 4.76 4.73 -14.92
N LEU A 148 4.07 3.60 -14.74
CA LEU A 148 4.67 2.26 -14.74
C LEU A 148 5.39 1.97 -16.06
N GLY A 149 4.86 2.43 -17.19
CA GLY A 149 5.54 2.27 -18.48
C GLY A 149 6.87 3.04 -18.59
N SER A 150 7.02 4.14 -17.86
CA SER A 150 8.28 4.89 -17.76
C SER A 150 9.26 4.18 -16.83
N TYR A 151 8.81 3.77 -15.65
CA TYR A 151 9.64 3.07 -14.68
C TYR A 151 10.12 1.72 -15.20
N PHE A 152 9.23 0.95 -15.83
CA PHE A 152 9.56 -0.35 -16.37
C PHE A 152 10.66 -0.27 -17.43
N ARG A 153 10.69 0.77 -18.27
CA ARG A 153 11.77 0.98 -19.26
C ARG A 153 13.14 1.27 -18.65
N GLN A 154 13.19 1.68 -17.39
CA GLN A 154 14.44 1.87 -16.67
C GLN A 154 14.95 0.56 -16.06
N TRP A 155 14.03 -0.38 -15.79
CA TRP A 155 14.33 -1.68 -15.22
C TRP A 155 14.62 -2.73 -16.29
N ASP A 156 13.93 -2.64 -17.44
CA ASP A 156 14.03 -3.51 -18.61
C ASP A 156 15.14 -3.01 -19.56
N PHE A 157 16.36 -3.51 -19.34
CA PHE A 157 17.55 -3.00 -20.03
C PHE A 157 17.63 -3.50 -21.46
N ASP A 158 17.23 -4.74 -21.69
CA ASP A 158 17.23 -5.36 -23.02
C ASP A 158 15.97 -5.06 -23.85
N ARG A 159 14.95 -4.47 -23.21
CA ARG A 159 13.66 -4.03 -23.79
C ARG A 159 12.79 -5.19 -24.26
N ASN A 160 12.91 -6.35 -23.62
CA ASN A 160 12.13 -7.55 -23.94
C ASN A 160 10.72 -7.54 -23.31
N GLN A 161 10.38 -6.49 -22.54
CA GLN A 161 9.12 -6.31 -21.80
C GLN A 161 8.93 -7.24 -20.59
N LEU A 162 10.00 -7.85 -20.13
CA LEU A 162 10.09 -8.69 -18.94
C LEU A 162 11.27 -8.19 -18.09
N ILE A 163 11.18 -8.39 -16.78
CA ILE A 163 12.30 -8.10 -15.87
C ILE A 163 12.89 -9.42 -15.41
N THR A 164 14.07 -9.75 -15.90
CA THR A 164 14.81 -10.92 -15.45
C THR A 164 15.37 -10.73 -14.04
N LYS A 165 15.86 -11.80 -13.44
CA LYS A 165 16.45 -11.75 -12.10
C LYS A 165 17.65 -10.80 -12.00
N ASP A 166 18.51 -10.78 -13.02
CA ASP A 166 19.70 -9.93 -13.06
C ASP A 166 19.31 -8.44 -13.17
N GLU A 167 18.30 -8.13 -13.98
CA GLU A 167 17.76 -6.77 -14.13
C GLU A 167 17.07 -6.28 -12.86
N PHE A 168 16.31 -7.17 -12.20
CA PHE A 168 15.70 -6.90 -10.90
C PHE A 168 16.76 -6.54 -9.85
N LEU A 169 17.87 -7.29 -9.78
CA LEU A 169 18.96 -7.11 -8.82
C LEU A 169 19.92 -5.97 -9.17
N ASN A 170 19.77 -5.31 -10.33
CA ASN A 170 20.71 -4.29 -10.76
C ASN A 170 20.85 -3.18 -9.69
N PRO A 171 22.06 -2.93 -9.17
CA PRO A 171 22.26 -2.06 -8.00
C PRO A 171 22.05 -0.57 -8.28
N SER A 172 22.10 -0.16 -9.54
CA SER A 172 22.04 1.26 -9.92
C SER A 172 20.62 1.71 -10.26
N GLN A 173 19.84 0.88 -10.95
CA GLN A 173 18.52 1.24 -11.47
C GLN A 173 17.52 0.07 -11.49
N GLY A 174 17.82 -1.06 -10.87
CA GLY A 174 16.92 -2.21 -10.87
C GLY A 174 15.63 -2.00 -10.09
N LEU A 175 14.61 -2.81 -10.39
CA LEU A 175 13.32 -2.80 -9.67
C LEU A 175 13.51 -2.97 -8.15
N LEU A 176 14.48 -3.78 -7.70
CA LEU A 176 14.76 -3.96 -6.28
C LEU A 176 15.13 -2.64 -5.60
N ALA A 177 15.98 -1.83 -6.22
CA ALA A 177 16.39 -0.53 -5.69
C ALA A 177 15.19 0.42 -5.60
N PHE A 178 14.33 0.41 -6.62
CA PHE A 178 13.09 1.19 -6.62
C PHE A 178 12.14 0.78 -5.48
N VAL A 179 11.85 -0.52 -5.33
CA VAL A 179 10.92 -0.98 -4.27
C VAL A 179 11.50 -0.67 -2.89
N ARG A 180 12.80 -0.90 -2.67
CA ARG A 180 13.48 -0.56 -1.40
C ARG A 180 13.37 0.92 -1.08
N GLU A 181 13.64 1.80 -2.03
CA GLU A 181 13.55 3.25 -1.81
C GLU A 181 12.11 3.69 -1.51
N ASN A 182 11.10 3.12 -2.18
CA ASN A 182 9.71 3.48 -1.92
C ASN A 182 9.19 2.92 -0.59
N VAL A 183 9.55 1.69 -0.22
CA VAL A 183 9.26 1.13 1.12
C VAL A 183 9.97 1.95 2.20
N ARG A 184 11.23 2.35 1.95
CA ARG A 184 11.99 3.21 2.84
C ARG A 184 11.31 4.56 2.98
N ARG A 185 10.93 5.24 1.89
CA ARG A 185 10.17 6.50 1.92
C ARG A 185 8.84 6.39 2.64
N GLN A 186 8.11 5.28 2.50
CA GLN A 186 6.87 5.07 3.25
C GLN A 186 7.12 4.86 4.75
N LYS A 187 8.24 4.24 5.10
CA LYS A 187 8.72 4.14 6.48
C LYS A 187 9.33 5.45 6.99
N GLU A 188 9.92 6.28 6.12
CA GLU A 188 10.64 7.54 6.41
C GLU A 188 9.76 8.80 6.30
N GLU A 189 8.59 8.70 5.67
CA GLU A 189 7.37 9.44 6.08
C GLU A 189 6.94 9.04 7.51
N ALA A 190 7.80 8.32 8.23
CA ALA A 190 7.98 8.35 9.68
C ALA A 190 7.66 9.73 10.21
N ILE A 191 6.70 9.72 11.11
CA ILE A 191 6.44 10.77 12.07
C ILE A 191 7.80 11.26 12.60
N PRO A 192 8.15 12.55 12.40
CA PRO A 192 9.40 13.09 12.87
C PRO A 192 9.58 12.77 14.37
N ASP A 193 10.76 12.35 14.80
CA ASP A 193 10.96 12.01 16.21
C ASP A 193 10.90 13.28 17.07
N ILE A 194 9.85 13.43 17.88
CA ILE A 194 9.65 14.59 18.75
C ILE A 194 10.81 14.82 19.74
N ARG A 195 11.60 13.78 20.05
CA ARG A 195 12.80 13.91 20.90
C ARG A 195 13.96 14.58 20.16
N ARG A 196 14.01 14.44 18.84
CA ARG A 196 15.10 14.95 17.97
C ARG A 196 14.73 16.27 17.34
N ASP A 197 13.50 16.40 16.86
CA ASP A 197 13.00 17.59 16.18
C ASP A 197 11.52 17.81 16.49
N LYS A 198 11.28 18.62 17.52
CA LYS A 198 9.94 19.00 17.97
C LYS A 198 9.20 19.80 16.89
N LEU A 199 9.91 20.69 16.19
CA LEU A 199 9.30 21.56 15.19
C LEU A 199 8.86 20.76 13.97
N ALA A 200 9.69 19.83 13.49
CA ALA A 200 9.31 18.93 12.41
C ALA A 200 8.10 18.07 12.77
N TRP A 201 8.00 17.59 14.02
CA TRP A 201 6.82 16.85 14.50
C TRP A 201 5.56 17.73 14.45
N PHE A 202 5.67 18.98 14.92
CA PHE A 202 4.57 19.94 14.90
C PHE A 202 4.09 20.20 13.46
N GLU A 203 5.01 20.54 12.56
CA GLU A 203 4.70 20.85 11.16
C GLU A 203 4.19 19.63 10.38
N TYR A 204 4.52 18.42 10.83
CA TYR A 204 4.00 17.19 10.25
C TYR A 204 2.54 16.92 10.62
N PHE A 205 2.11 17.29 11.83
CA PHE A 205 0.75 17.07 12.32
C PHE A 205 -0.20 18.26 12.17
N ASP A 206 0.32 19.42 11.81
CA ASP A 206 -0.43 20.59 11.33
C ASP A 206 -0.91 20.29 9.89
N GLU A 207 -1.96 19.48 9.76
CA GLU A 207 -2.40 18.90 8.49
C GLU A 207 -2.95 19.99 7.55
N ASP A 208 -3.54 21.04 8.13
CA ASP A 208 -4.13 22.17 7.42
C ASP A 208 -3.20 23.38 7.28
N LYS A 209 -2.01 23.32 7.88
CA LYS A 209 -0.97 24.37 7.85
C LYS A 209 -1.44 25.69 8.47
N THR A 210 -2.33 25.61 9.45
CA THR A 210 -2.78 26.78 10.23
C THR A 210 -1.68 27.33 11.13
N SER A 211 -0.54 26.63 11.27
CA SER A 211 0.54 26.96 12.21
C SER A 211 0.15 26.81 13.68
N SER A 212 -0.93 26.07 13.92
CA SER A 212 -1.48 25.69 15.21
C SER A 212 -1.92 24.23 15.13
N LEU A 213 -1.86 23.50 16.25
CA LEU A 213 -2.40 22.14 16.31
C LEU A 213 -3.76 22.14 17.01
N GLU A 214 -4.78 21.65 16.32
CA GLU A 214 -6.07 21.39 16.94
C GLU A 214 -6.02 20.17 17.87
N PHE A 215 -7.00 20.09 18.77
CA PHE A 215 -7.12 18.97 19.71
C PHE A 215 -7.07 17.59 19.03
N GLU A 216 -7.76 17.41 17.90
CA GLU A 216 -7.78 16.13 17.19
C GLU A 216 -6.44 15.82 16.50
N GLU A 217 -5.72 16.83 16.03
CA GLU A 217 -4.40 16.69 15.42
C GLU A 217 -3.37 16.24 16.46
N VAL A 218 -3.42 16.81 17.67
CA VAL A 218 -2.58 16.36 18.79
C VAL A 218 -2.92 14.94 19.20
N VAL A 219 -4.20 14.58 19.36
CA VAL A 219 -4.60 13.19 19.72
C VAL A 219 -4.12 12.21 18.66
N ARG A 220 -4.31 12.54 17.38
CA ARG A 220 -3.82 11.74 16.25
C ARG A 220 -2.29 11.62 16.29
N GLY A 221 -1.58 12.73 16.49
CA GLY A 221 -0.13 12.75 16.55
C GLY A 221 0.43 11.90 17.67
N LEU A 222 -0.13 12.03 18.88
CA LEU A 222 0.28 11.24 20.04
C LEU A 222 -0.05 9.75 19.87
N SER A 223 -1.26 9.41 19.42
CA SER A 223 -1.64 8.01 19.18
C SER A 223 -0.70 7.31 18.21
N LYS A 224 -0.24 8.01 17.16
CA LYS A 224 0.72 7.49 16.20
C LYS A 224 2.15 7.45 16.77
N THR A 225 2.56 8.47 17.53
CA THR A 225 3.89 8.56 18.18
C THR A 225 4.11 7.45 19.22
N PHE A 226 3.06 7.09 19.96
CA PHE A 226 3.09 6.00 20.96
C PHE A 226 2.76 4.61 20.37
N GLY A 227 2.56 4.49 19.05
CA GLY A 227 2.23 3.21 18.41
C GLY A 227 0.88 2.62 18.85
N MET A 228 -0.09 3.45 19.20
CA MET A 228 -1.40 3.04 19.74
C MET A 228 -2.49 2.79 18.67
N GLY A 229 -2.12 2.84 17.38
CA GLY A 229 -3.04 3.00 16.23
C GLY A 229 -4.18 1.99 16.03
N SER A 230 -4.31 0.96 16.87
CA SER A 230 -5.38 -0.03 16.83
C SER A 230 -6.07 -0.30 18.18
N ASN A 231 -5.68 0.37 19.27
CA ASN A 231 -6.27 0.16 20.60
C ASN A 231 -7.19 1.33 20.99
N VAL A 232 -8.49 1.15 20.75
CA VAL A 232 -9.53 2.17 21.00
C VAL A 232 -9.57 2.60 22.47
N GLU A 233 -9.41 1.68 23.41
CA GLU A 233 -9.44 1.97 24.85
C GLU A 233 -8.27 2.88 25.27
N LYS A 234 -7.06 2.61 24.75
CA LYS A 234 -5.89 3.47 24.99
C LYS A 234 -6.06 4.86 24.38
N ILE A 235 -6.68 4.95 23.20
CA ILE A 235 -6.95 6.24 22.54
C ILE A 235 -7.98 7.06 23.33
N GLN A 236 -9.03 6.44 23.87
CA GLN A 236 -10.01 7.12 24.72
C GLN A 236 -9.36 7.62 26.02
N ASN A 237 -8.57 6.79 26.69
CA ASN A 237 -7.84 7.21 27.89
C ASN A 237 -6.85 8.36 27.61
N LEU A 238 -6.13 8.30 26.49
CA LEU A 238 -5.26 9.41 26.04
C LEU A 238 -6.06 10.69 25.83
N ARG A 239 -7.22 10.60 25.18
CA ARG A 239 -8.11 11.73 24.90
C ARG A 239 -8.66 12.36 26.18
N GLU A 240 -9.12 11.56 27.13
CA GLU A 240 -9.62 12.03 28.43
C GLU A 240 -8.52 12.71 29.24
N ASN A 241 -7.33 12.10 29.31
CA ASN A 241 -6.17 12.68 29.98
C ASN A 241 -5.74 14.00 29.34
N LEU A 242 -5.66 14.03 28.01
CA LEU A 242 -5.26 15.22 27.27
C LEU A 242 -6.26 16.38 27.46
N ARG A 243 -7.57 16.10 27.50
CA ARG A 243 -8.60 17.13 27.77
C ARG A 243 -8.42 17.80 29.13
N VAL A 244 -8.05 17.04 30.16
CA VAL A 244 -7.87 17.57 31.52
C VAL A 244 -6.70 18.55 31.59
N ILE A 245 -5.63 18.29 30.84
CA ILE A 245 -4.41 19.10 30.83
C ILE A 245 -4.33 20.08 29.65
N TRP A 246 -5.31 20.11 28.76
CA TRP A 246 -5.29 20.93 27.55
C TRP A 246 -5.10 22.42 27.85
N GLY A 247 -5.88 22.95 28.81
CA GLY A 247 -5.79 24.35 29.24
C GLY A 247 -4.51 24.73 29.99
N VAL A 248 -3.59 23.79 30.22
CA VAL A 248 -2.23 24.08 30.72
C VAL A 248 -1.31 24.49 29.56
N PHE A 249 -1.60 23.98 28.35
CA PHE A 249 -0.82 24.22 27.14
C PHE A 249 -1.41 25.36 26.29
N ASP A 250 -2.73 25.36 26.10
CA ASP A 250 -3.51 26.41 25.44
C ASP A 250 -3.71 27.58 26.41
N ASN A 251 -2.80 28.54 26.40
CA ASN A 251 -2.71 29.61 27.39
C ASN A 251 -3.52 30.84 26.98
N ASP A 252 -3.73 31.04 25.68
CA ASP A 252 -4.60 32.09 25.16
C ASP A 252 -6.09 31.67 25.05
N GLY A 253 -6.37 30.37 25.23
CA GLY A 253 -7.71 29.81 25.24
C GLY A 253 -8.34 29.73 23.85
N ASN A 254 -7.52 29.75 22.80
CA ASN A 254 -7.98 29.74 21.41
C ASN A 254 -8.43 28.35 20.93
N SER A 255 -8.37 27.33 21.80
CA SER A 255 -8.73 25.92 21.52
C SER A 255 -7.79 25.19 20.56
N SER A 256 -6.60 25.74 20.33
CA SER A 256 -5.51 25.16 19.56
C SER A 256 -4.18 25.38 20.30
N ILE A 257 -3.11 24.73 19.88
CA ILE A 257 -1.78 24.93 20.45
C ILE A 257 -0.88 25.48 19.37
N ASP A 258 -0.43 26.72 19.53
CA ASP A 258 0.48 27.34 18.58
C ASP A 258 1.93 26.86 18.75
N LYS A 259 2.82 27.27 17.82
CA LYS A 259 4.25 26.89 17.88
C LYS A 259 4.94 27.34 19.17
N ILE A 260 4.56 28.48 19.74
CA ILE A 260 5.16 29.05 20.95
C ILE A 260 4.72 28.25 22.19
N GLU A 261 3.44 27.91 22.26
CA GLU A 261 2.86 27.08 23.31
C GLU A 261 3.39 25.65 23.27
N PHE A 262 3.52 25.08 22.06
CA PHE A 262 4.06 23.75 21.86
C PHE A 262 5.53 23.63 22.29
N LEU A 263 6.36 24.61 21.92
CA LEU A 263 7.80 24.63 22.18
C LEU A 263 8.18 25.31 23.50
N ARG A 264 7.20 25.71 24.33
CA ARG A 264 7.46 26.39 25.59
C ARG A 264 8.43 25.55 26.45
N PRO A 265 9.57 26.11 26.88
CA PRO A 265 10.56 25.33 27.62
C PRO A 265 10.00 24.81 28.94
N SER A 266 10.22 23.53 29.24
CA SER A 266 9.82 22.79 30.46
C SER A 266 8.31 22.61 30.68
N ASP A 267 7.48 23.50 30.15
CA ASP A 267 6.02 23.51 30.37
C ASP A 267 5.21 23.36 29.07
N GLY A 268 5.87 23.17 27.93
CA GLY A 268 5.24 22.98 26.62
C GLY A 268 4.76 21.55 26.41
N LEU A 269 3.81 21.40 25.48
CA LEU A 269 3.29 20.08 25.11
C LEU A 269 4.42 19.16 24.61
N ALA A 270 5.37 19.69 23.83
CA ALA A 270 6.47 18.91 23.29
C ALA A 270 7.36 18.29 24.38
N ASP A 271 7.68 19.07 25.42
CA ASP A 271 8.52 18.62 26.53
C ASP A 271 7.80 17.58 27.39
N THR A 272 6.51 17.76 27.60
CA THR A 272 5.66 16.79 28.33
C THR A 272 5.60 15.44 27.61
N VAL A 273 5.46 15.46 26.29
CA VAL A 273 5.41 14.25 25.46
C VAL A 273 6.77 13.55 25.47
N VAL A 274 7.87 14.30 25.32
CA VAL A 274 9.23 13.76 25.41
C VAL A 274 9.49 13.12 26.77
N ALA A 275 9.09 13.78 27.87
CA ALA A 275 9.24 13.25 29.23
C ALA A 275 8.47 11.94 29.41
N THR A 276 7.23 11.87 28.92
CA THR A 276 6.40 10.66 28.95
C THR A 276 7.06 9.52 28.16
N LEU A 277 7.61 9.83 26.99
CA LEU A 277 8.34 8.87 26.15
C LEU A 277 9.64 8.36 26.80
N THR A 278 10.28 9.11 27.69
CA THR A 278 11.48 8.64 28.43
C THR A 278 11.16 7.80 29.66
N HIS A 279 9.93 7.86 30.17
CA HIS A 279 9.47 7.12 31.35
C HIS A 279 8.57 5.91 31.02
N SER A 280 8.30 5.66 29.73
CA SER A 280 7.54 4.51 29.21
C SER A 280 8.48 3.41 28.73
#